data_AF-A0A2V6FNW5-F1
#
_entry.id   AF-A0A2V6FNW5-F1
#
_cell.length_a   1.000
_cell.length_b   1.000
_cell.length_c   1.000
_cell.angle_alpha   90.00
_cell.angle_beta   90.00
_cell.angle_gamma   90.00
#
_symmetry.space_group_name_H-M   'P 1'
#
loop_
_entity.id
_entity.type
_entity.pdbx_description
1 polymer ?
#
loop_
_entity_poly.entity_id
_entity_poly.type
_entity_poly.pdbx_seq_one_letter_code
_entity_poly.pdbx_strand_id
1 'polypeptide(L)' 'MEFCKTNPPLRLLRSPVAEVKSFDGVKFIALDGSWLMLRGSGTEPLLRIYAEAGSDAEAEKLLKLGARLSRQL' A
#
# COMPACT_ATOMS: atom_id res chain seq x y z
N MET A 1 -11.33 -3.10 -3.26
CA MET A 1 -10.05 -3.75 -2.84
C MET A 1 -9.49 -4.71 -3.88
N GLU A 2 -10.33 -5.47 -4.59
CA GLU A 2 -9.85 -6.39 -5.64
C GLU A 2 -8.97 -5.73 -6.72
N PHE A 3 -9.22 -4.46 -7.06
CA PHE A 3 -8.35 -3.71 -7.98
C PHE A 3 -6.89 -3.70 -7.53
N CYS A 4 -6.60 -3.31 -6.28
CA CYS A 4 -5.25 -3.27 -5.73
C CYS A 4 -4.58 -4.65 -5.66
N LYS A 5 -5.36 -5.70 -5.44
CA LYS A 5 -4.87 -7.09 -5.40
C LYS A 5 -4.46 -7.60 -6.78
N THR A 6 -5.23 -7.24 -7.81
CA THR A 6 -5.01 -7.67 -9.20
C THR A 6 -4.07 -6.74 -9.98
N ASN A 7 -3.91 -5.51 -9.51
CA ASN A 7 -3.05 -4.48 -10.11
C ASN A 7 -2.07 -3.94 -9.06
N PRO A 8 -1.21 -4.79 -8.49
CA PRO A 8 -0.20 -4.31 -7.56
C PRO A 8 0.77 -3.37 -8.27
N PRO A 9 1.26 -2.31 -7.59
CA PRO A 9 2.36 -1.53 -8.14
C PRO A 9 3.58 -2.45 -8.33
N LEU A 10 4.31 -2.28 -9.44
CA LEU A 10 5.50 -3.10 -9.71
C LEU A 10 6.64 -2.83 -8.70
N ARG A 11 6.64 -1.63 -8.09
CA ARG A 11 7.66 -1.17 -7.16
C ARG A 11 7.06 -0.31 -6.06
N LEU A 12 7.67 -0.36 -4.87
CA LEU A 12 7.53 0.67 -3.84
C LEU A 12 8.83 1.46 -3.81
N LEU A 13 8.73 2.79 -3.95
CA LEU A 13 9.90 3.67 -4.09
C LEU A 13 10.80 3.21 -5.25
N ARG A 14 11.99 2.65 -4.94
CA ARG A 14 12.95 2.13 -5.92
C ARG A 14 13.02 0.60 -5.93
N SER A 15 12.36 -0.07 -5.00
CA SER A 15 12.45 -1.52 -4.78
C SER A 15 11.24 -2.26 -5.37
N PRO A 16 11.44 -3.41 -6.04
CA PRO A 16 10.34 -4.20 -6.59
C PRO A 16 9.47 -4.81 -5.50
N VAL A 17 8.16 -4.88 -5.76
CA VAL A 17 7.22 -5.59 -4.88
C VAL A 17 7.52 -7.09 -4.95
N ALA A 18 7.79 -7.68 -3.80
CA ALA A 18 8.13 -9.08 -3.64
C ALA A 18 6.91 -9.91 -3.21
N GLU A 19 6.03 -9.32 -2.40
CA GLU A 19 4.88 -10.01 -1.84
C GLU A 19 3.64 -9.11 -1.80
N VAL A 20 2.48 -9.71 -2.06
CA VAL A 20 1.17 -9.09 -1.89
C VAL A 20 0.34 -9.94 -0.94
N LYS A 21 -0.07 -9.36 0.20
CA LYS A 21 -0.98 -10.00 1.17
C LYS A 21 -2.35 -9.34 1.09
N SER A 22 -3.41 -10.14 0.96
CA SER A 22 -4.78 -9.63 0.77
C SER A 22 -5.81 -10.16 1.76
N PHE A 23 -5.39 -10.61 2.95
CA PHE A 23 -6.29 -11.21 3.95
C PHE A 23 -7.14 -10.17 4.70
N ASP A 24 -6.57 -9.02 5.02
CA ASP A 24 -7.24 -7.92 5.73
C ASP A 24 -6.80 -6.57 5.16
N GLY A 25 -7.47 -6.14 4.09
CA GLY A 25 -6.96 -5.10 3.19
C GLY A 25 -5.96 -5.66 2.18
N VAL A 26 -5.15 -4.79 1.57
CA VAL A 26 -4.09 -5.17 0.63
C VAL A 26 -2.78 -4.56 1.10
N LYS A 27 -1.79 -5.40 1.39
CA LYS A 27 -0.43 -5.01 1.78
C LYS A 27 0.56 -5.42 0.69
N PHE A 28 1.31 -4.45 0.20
CA PHE A 28 2.43 -4.63 -0.71
C PHE A 28 3.73 -4.56 0.08
N ILE A 29 4.63 -5.51 -0.13
CA ILE A 29 5.93 -5.58 0.55
C ILE A 29 7.02 -5.64 -0.52
N ALA A 30 7.98 -4.73 -0.46
CA ALA A 30 9.10 -4.66 -1.38
C ALA A 30 10.34 -5.39 -0.84
N LEU A 31 11.30 -5.69 -1.73
CA LEU A 31 12.52 -6.42 -1.37
C LEU A 31 13.42 -5.69 -0.36
N ASP A 32 13.28 -4.37 -0.23
CA ASP A 32 14.06 -3.56 0.70
C ASP A 32 13.41 -3.46 2.09
N GLY A 33 12.32 -4.21 2.32
CA GLY A 33 11.55 -4.20 3.56
C GLY A 33 10.49 -3.10 3.63
N SER A 34 10.50 -2.12 2.72
CA SER A 34 9.44 -1.11 2.67
C SER A 34 8.10 -1.73 2.33
N TRP A 35 7.02 -1.17 2.89
CA TRP A 35 5.68 -1.69 2.65
C TRP A 35 4.61 -0.60 2.65
N LEU A 36 3.53 -0.86 1.92
CA LEU A 36 2.33 -0.01 1.83
C LEU A 36 1.09 -0.88 2.01
N MET A 37 0.14 -0.42 2.82
CA MET A 37 -1.09 -1.15 3.09
C MET A 37 -2.33 -0.26 2.98
N LEU A 38 -3.34 -0.73 2.27
CA LEU A 38 -4.66 -0.12 2.18
C LEU A 38 -5.68 -1.03 2.84
N ARG A 39 -6.47 -0.50 3.79
CA ARG A 39 -7.45 -1.28 4.54
C ARG A 39 -8.73 -0.49 4.74
N GLY A 40 -9.85 -1.02 4.26
CA GLY A 40 -11.17 -0.46 4.56
C GLY A 40 -11.53 -0.70 6.03
N SER A 41 -12.23 0.25 6.65
CA SER A 41 -12.85 0.02 7.95
C SER A 41 -14.11 -0.84 7.77
N GLY A 42 -14.31 -1.84 8.62
CA GLY A 42 -15.53 -2.68 8.59
C GLY A 42 -16.76 -2.02 9.22
N THR A 43 -16.55 -0.95 10.00
CA THR A 43 -17.60 -0.30 10.80
C THR A 43 -17.85 1.15 10.41
N GLU A 44 -17.00 1.74 9.58
CA GLU A 44 -17.04 3.17 9.23
C GLU A 44 -16.74 3.34 7.73
N PRO A 45 -17.26 4.39 7.07
CA PRO A 45 -16.95 4.67 5.67
C PRO A 45 -15.57 5.32 5.51
N LEU A 46 -14.52 4.66 6.02
CA LEU A 46 -13.15 5.17 6.05
C LEU A 46 -12.17 4.16 5.44
N LEU A 47 -11.19 4.69 4.71
CA LEU A 47 -10.04 3.94 4.22
C LEU A 47 -8.79 4.33 5.01
N ARG A 48 -8.08 3.34 5.54
CA ARG A 48 -6.81 3.52 6.25
C ARG A 48 -5.66 3.17 5.31
N ILE A 49 -4.62 4.00 5.34
CA ILE A 49 -3.40 3.82 4.55
C ILE A 49 -2.22 3.85 5.52
N TYR A 50 -1.40 2.81 5.47
CA TYR A 50 -0.22 2.66 6.32
C TYR A 50 1.00 2.45 5.43
N ALA A 51 2.14 2.98 5.84
CA ALA A 51 3.39 2.77 5.14
C ALA A 51 4.56 2.69 6.12
N GLU A 52 5.58 1.94 5.73
CA GLU A 52 6.87 1.88 6.41
C GLU A 52 7.99 1.95 5.37
N ALA A 53 9.02 2.70 5.68
CA ALA A 53 10.20 2.90 4.84
C ALA A 53 11.40 3.28 5.73
N GLY A 54 12.57 3.42 5.12
CA GLY A 54 13.81 3.78 5.82
C GLY A 54 13.85 5.23 6.31
N SER A 55 12.89 6.08 5.93
CA SER A 55 12.78 7.47 6.37
C SER A 55 11.35 7.99 6.29
N ASP A 56 11.04 9.02 7.08
CA ASP A 56 9.73 9.69 7.08
C ASP A 56 9.36 10.24 5.69
N ALA A 57 10.33 10.82 4.98
CA ALA A 57 10.14 11.35 3.63
C ALA A 57 9.76 10.26 2.61
N GLU A 58 10.28 9.05 2.79
CA GLU A 58 9.92 7.90 1.95
C GLU A 58 8.57 7.31 2.36
N ALA A 59 8.27 7.23 3.66
CA ALA A 59 6.96 6.85 4.14
C ALA A 59 5.88 7.80 3.61
N GLU A 60 6.13 9.11 3.60
CA GLU A 60 5.21 10.10 3.04
C GLU A 60 4.96 9.90 1.54
N LYS A 61 6.00 9.54 0.76
CA LYS A 61 5.86 9.19 -0.66
C LYS A 61 4.97 7.95 -0.84
N LEU A 62 5.13 6.95 0.01
CA LEU A 62 4.30 5.74 0.00
C LEU A 62 2.85 6.05 0.37
N LEU A 63 2.61 6.91 1.37
CA LEU A 63 1.26 7.37 1.71
C LEU A 63 0.60 8.10 0.54
N LYS A 64 1.32 8.97 -0.16
CA LYS A 64 0.84 9.65 -1.38
C LYS A 64 0.51 8.65 -2.49
N LEU A 65 1.33 7.62 -2.68
CA LEU A 65 1.03 6.52 -3.60
C LEU A 65 -0.25 5.79 -3.21
N GLY A 66 -0.40 5.42 -1.93
CA GLY A 66 -1.62 4.81 -1.41
C GLY A 66 -2.86 5.66 -1.65
N ALA A 67 -2.79 6.97 -1.39
CA ALA A 67 -3.89 7.91 -1.61
C ALA A 67 -4.23 8.10 -3.10
N ARG A 68 -3.28 7.83 -4.00
CA ARG A 68 -3.54 7.78 -5.45
C ARG A 68 -4.25 6.48 -5.84
N LEU A 69 -3.77 5.34 -5.33
CA LEU A 69 -4.40 4.04 -5.56
C LEU A 69 -5.83 4.01 -5.03
N SER A 70 -6.10 4.72 -3.92
CA SER A 70 -7.43 4.75 -3.34
C SER A 70 -8.50 5.41 -4.22
N ARG A 71 -8.11 6.23 -5.19
CA ARG A 71 -9.03 6.82 -6.17
C ARG A 71 -9.47 5.86 -7.27
N GLN A 72 -8.88 4.67 -7.31
CA GLN A 72 -9.20 3.60 -8.26
C GLN A 72 -9.90 2.42 -7.59
N LEU A 73 -10.28 2.57 -6.32
CA LEU A 73 -10.94 1.54 -5.51
C LEU A 73 -12.45 1.52 -5.68
#